data_AF-A0A7V2XKY9-F1
#
_entry.id   AF-A0A7V2XKY9-F1
#
_cell.length_a   1.000
_cell.length_b   1.000
_cell.length_c   1.000
_cell.angle_alpha   90.00
_cell.angle_beta   90.00
_cell.angle_gamma   90.00
#
_symmetry.space_group_name_H-M   'P 1'
#
loop_
_entity.id
_entity.type
_entity.pdbx_description
1 polymer ?
#
loop_
_entity_poly.entity_id
_entity_poly.type
_entity_poly.pdbx_seq_one_letter_code
_entity_poly.pdbx_strand_id
1 'polypeptide(L)'
;MASKPTAKRARTADAQQAPAYWEDACQHLMQRDRVMNKLIPQFPNVCLSSRGDPFTTLARSVVGQQISVKAAQTVWDRFEQLLPEM
;
A
#
# COMPACT_ATOMS: atom_id res chain seq x y z
N MET A 1 30.23 9.79 28.36
CA MET A 1 28.76 10.01 28.34
C MET A 1 28.42 10.77 27.07
N ALA A 2 28.02 10.06 26.01
CA ALA A 2 27.61 10.70 24.76
C ALA A 2 26.25 10.13 24.40
N SER A 3 25.20 10.92 24.67
CA SER A 3 23.82 10.61 24.34
C SER A 3 23.69 10.47 22.82
N LYS A 4 23.41 9.26 22.36
CA LYS A 4 22.92 9.02 21.00
C LYS A 4 21.47 9.50 20.92
N PRO A 5 21.09 10.38 19.99
CA PRO A 5 19.69 10.65 19.72
C PRO A 5 19.14 9.46 18.93
N THR A 6 18.39 8.58 19.60
CA THR A 6 17.56 7.58 18.93
C THR A 6 16.38 8.31 18.28
N ALA A 7 16.53 8.60 16.99
CA ALA A 7 15.47 9.11 16.15
C ALA A 7 14.34 8.06 16.07
N LYS A 8 13.36 8.20 16.97
CA LYS A 8 12.05 7.57 16.85
C LYS A 8 11.39 8.20 15.62
N ARG A 9 11.53 7.57 14.45
CA ARG A 9 10.75 7.96 13.26
C ARG A 9 9.28 7.77 13.59
N ALA A 10 8.66 8.89 13.97
CA ALA A 10 7.27 9.00 14.32
C ALA A 10 6.40 8.77 13.09
N ARG A 11 5.23 8.18 13.34
CA ARG A 11 4.10 7.94 12.45
C ARG A 11 3.97 8.98 11.33
N THR A 12 4.18 8.54 10.09
CA THR A 12 3.64 9.19 8.90
C THR A 12 3.19 8.09 7.93
N ALA A 13 2.15 7.36 8.32
CA ALA A 13 1.09 7.12 7.36
C ALA A 13 0.04 8.17 7.70
N ASP A 14 -0.33 8.98 6.71
CA ASP A 14 -1.40 9.95 6.87
C ASP A 14 -2.65 9.20 7.32
N ALA A 15 -2.99 9.32 8.60
CA ALA A 15 -4.24 8.80 9.14
C ALA A 15 -5.46 9.35 8.37
N GLN A 16 -5.27 10.45 7.64
CA GLN A 16 -6.22 11.06 6.72
C GLN A 16 -6.54 10.22 5.45
N GLN A 17 -5.76 9.20 5.11
CA GLN A 17 -5.96 8.41 3.87
C GLN A 17 -6.56 7.03 4.09
N ALA A 18 -6.63 6.56 5.34
CA ALA A 18 -7.21 5.27 5.63
C ALA A 18 -8.74 5.32 5.46
N PRO A 19 -9.37 4.26 4.91
CA PRO A 19 -10.83 4.16 4.89
C PRO A 19 -11.40 4.25 6.31
N ALA A 20 -12.59 4.85 6.46
CA ALA A 20 -13.24 5.02 7.76
C ALA A 20 -13.43 3.70 8.55
N TYR A 21 -13.52 2.57 7.85
CA TYR A 21 -13.67 1.24 8.45
C TYR A 21 -12.34 0.58 8.86
N TRP A 22 -11.19 1.21 8.62
CA TRP A 22 -9.88 0.55 8.70
C TRP A 22 -9.55 0.02 10.10
N GLU A 23 -9.73 0.85 11.13
CA GLU A 23 -9.48 0.44 12.52
C GLU A 23 -10.41 -0.70 12.96
N ASP A 24 -11.71 -0.59 12.66
CA ASP A 24 -12.70 -1.63 12.98
C ASP A 24 -12.37 -2.95 12.28
N ALA A 25 -11.94 -2.91 11.02
CA ALA A 25 -11.52 -4.09 10.28
C ALA A 25 -10.26 -4.73 10.88
N CYS A 26 -9.27 -3.93 11.28
CA CYS A 26 -8.08 -4.43 11.96
C CYS A 26 -8.44 -5.12 13.29
N GLN A 27 -9.27 -4.48 14.13
CA GLN A 27 -9.72 -5.07 15.40
C GLN A 27 -10.49 -6.37 15.18
N HIS A 28 -11.39 -6.39 14.19
CA HIS A 28 -12.15 -7.59 13.85
C HIS A 28 -11.25 -8.78 13.49
N LEU A 29 -10.24 -8.54 12.64
CA LEU A 29 -9.30 -9.59 12.23
C LEU A 29 -8.42 -10.06 13.40
N MET A 30 -7.94 -9.14 14.25
CA MET A 30 -7.14 -9.49 15.43
C MET A 30 -7.93 -10.34 16.44
N GLN A 31 -9.22 -10.10 16.60
CA GLN A 31 -10.07 -10.88 17.51
C GLN A 31 -10.36 -12.29 16.98
N ARG A 32 -10.44 -12.48 15.66
CA ARG A 32 -10.89 -13.75 15.05
C ARG A 32 -9.76 -14.64 14.54
N ASP A 33 -8.59 -14.09 14.27
CA ASP A 33 -7.47 -14.83 13.69
C ASP A 33 -6.18 -14.62 14.52
N ARG A 34 -5.63 -15.73 15.03
CA ARG A 34 -4.42 -15.73 15.89
C ARG A 34 -3.16 -15.33 15.13
N VAL A 35 -3.09 -15.58 13.81
CA VAL A 35 -1.99 -15.13 12.95
C VAL A 35 -2.12 -13.63 12.73
N MET A 36 -3.31 -13.14 12.39
CA MET A 36 -3.53 -11.71 12.20
C MET A 36 -3.34 -10.90 13.49
N ASN A 37 -3.73 -11.44 14.64
CA ASN A 37 -3.48 -10.83 15.95
C ASN A 37 -1.99 -10.59 16.23
N LYS A 38 -1.11 -11.47 15.72
CA LYS A 38 0.33 -11.31 15.82
C LYS A 38 0.90 -10.40 14.72
N LEU A 39 0.32 -10.44 13.52
CA LEU A 39 0.85 -9.75 12.35
C LEU A 39 0.53 -8.25 12.36
N ILE A 40 -0.72 -7.86 12.61
CA ILE A 40 -1.19 -6.47 12.51
C ILE A 40 -0.38 -5.51 13.40
N PRO A 41 -0.10 -5.82 14.68
CA PRO A 41 0.71 -4.94 15.54
C PRO A 41 2.15 -4.71 15.06
N GLN A 42 2.69 -5.58 14.20
CA GLN A 42 4.03 -5.42 13.64
C GLN A 42 4.06 -4.35 12.52
N PHE A 43 2.91 -3.99 11.96
CA PHE A 43 2.76 -3.03 10.85
C PHE A 43 1.73 -1.92 11.15
N PRO A 44 1.89 -1.15 12.25
CA PRO A 44 0.87 -0.21 12.74
C PRO A 44 0.67 1.02 11.84
N ASN A 45 1.59 1.27 10.90
CA ASN A 45 1.55 2.41 9.99
C ASN A 45 1.15 2.00 8.57
N VAL A 46 0.49 0.85 8.38
CA VAL A 46 0.03 0.41 7.07
C VAL A 46 -1.49 0.56 7.01
N CYS A 47 -1.99 1.20 5.96
CA CYS A 47 -3.41 1.26 5.66
C CYS A 47 -3.67 1.01 4.17
N LEU A 48 -4.90 0.59 3.85
CA LEU A 48 -5.34 0.57 2.46
C LEU A 48 -5.42 2.02 1.97
N SER A 49 -4.84 2.29 0.80
CA SER A 49 -4.93 3.60 0.15
C SER A 49 -5.48 3.45 -1.27
N SER A 50 -6.29 4.43 -1.69
CA SER A 50 -6.76 4.52 -3.07
C SER A 50 -5.84 5.43 -3.88
N ARG A 51 -5.56 5.06 -5.14
CA ARG A 51 -4.76 5.85 -6.08
C ARG A 51 -5.56 6.97 -6.78
N GLY A 52 -6.88 7.06 -6.56
CA GLY A 52 -7.72 8.13 -7.11
C GLY A 52 -8.06 8.02 -8.60
N ASP A 53 -7.41 7.13 -9.36
CA ASP A 53 -7.71 6.86 -10.77
C ASP A 53 -8.13 5.39 -10.98
N PRO A 54 -9.45 5.11 -11.07
CA PRO A 54 -9.97 3.77 -11.30
C PRO A 54 -9.59 3.20 -12.67
N PHE A 55 -9.51 4.03 -13.71
CA PHE A 55 -9.20 3.58 -15.08
C PHE A 55 -7.76 3.10 -15.16
N THR A 56 -6.80 3.92 -14.73
CA THR A 56 -5.39 3.54 -14.72
C THR A 56 -5.16 2.35 -13.79
N THR A 57 -5.87 2.27 -12.66
CA THR A 57 -5.80 1.10 -11.75
C THR A 57 -6.23 -0.18 -12.47
N LEU A 58 -7.34 -0.16 -13.20
CA LEU A 58 -7.80 -1.32 -13.97
C LEU A 58 -6.82 -1.66 -15.10
N ALA A 59 -6.38 -0.68 -15.88
CA ALA A 59 -5.43 -0.89 -16.97
C ALA A 59 -4.12 -1.52 -16.48
N ARG A 60 -3.55 -1.00 -15.39
CA ARG A 60 -2.35 -1.57 -14.74
C ARG A 60 -2.59 -2.98 -14.22
N SER A 61 -3.79 -3.27 -13.71
CA SER A 61 -4.15 -4.61 -13.27
C SER A 61 -4.17 -5.59 -14.45
N VAL A 62 -4.76 -5.23 -15.58
CA VAL A 62 -4.80 -6.07 -16.79
C VAL A 62 -3.40 -6.31 -17.34
N VAL A 63 -2.61 -5.24 -17.50
CA VAL A 63 -1.23 -5.33 -18.03
C VAL A 63 -0.31 -6.21 -17.18
N GLY A 64 -0.51 -6.20 -15.86
CA GLY A 64 0.33 -6.93 -14.91
C GLY A 64 -0.09 -8.38 -14.61
N GLN A 65 -1.14 -8.90 -15.26
CA GLN A 65 -1.63 -10.24 -14.98
C GLN A 65 -0.58 -11.32 -15.31
N GLN A 66 -0.44 -12.31 -14.41
CA GLN A 66 0.41 -13.50 -14.56
C GLN A 66 1.92 -13.22 -14.76
N ILE A 67 2.40 -12.01 -14.45
CA ILE A 67 3.81 -11.63 -14.55
C ILE A 67 4.31 -11.00 -13.26
N SER A 68 5.63 -10.93 -13.10
CA SER A 68 6.22 -10.28 -11.92
C SER A 68 5.93 -8.77 -11.90
N VAL A 69 5.98 -8.16 -10.72
CA VAL A 69 5.81 -6.69 -10.56
C VAL A 69 6.79 -5.92 -11.43
N LYS A 70 8.04 -6.39 -11.52
CA LYS A 70 9.07 -5.76 -12.36
C LYS A 70 8.73 -5.84 -13.84
N ALA A 71 8.26 -7.01 -14.31
CA ALA A 71 7.84 -7.18 -15.69
C ALA A 71 6.61 -6.31 -16.02
N ALA A 72 5.62 -6.26 -15.12
CA ALA A 72 4.44 -5.40 -15.27
C ALA A 72 4.82 -3.92 -15.40
N GLN A 73 5.76 -3.44 -14.58
CA GLN A 73 6.27 -2.08 -14.71
C GLN A 73 6.96 -1.85 -16.07
N THR A 74 7.83 -2.78 -16.51
CA THR A 74 8.49 -2.65 -17.82
C THR A 74 7.50 -2.63 -18.99
N VAL A 75 6.44 -3.45 -18.95
CA VAL A 75 5.40 -3.44 -19.99
C VAL A 75 4.60 -2.13 -19.94
N TRP A 76 4.27 -1.65 -18.75
CA TRP A 76 3.56 -0.39 -18.56
C TRP A 76 4.35 0.81 -19.10
N ASP A 77 5.63 0.93 -18.78
CA ASP A 77 6.49 2.03 -19.25
C ASP A 77 6.55 2.07 -20.79
N ARG A 78 6.54 0.91 -21.46
CA ARG A 78 6.49 0.82 -22.92
C ARG A 78 5.10 1.15 -23.47
N PHE A 79 4.04 0.74 -22.77
CA PHE A 79 2.66 1.04 -23.16
C PHE A 79 2.38 2.54 -23.15
N GLU A 80 2.83 3.26 -22.11
CA GLU A 80 2.68 4.72 -22.01
C GLU A 80 3.38 5.46 -23.18
N GLN A 81 4.52 4.95 -23.66
CA GLN A 81 5.24 5.52 -24.81
C GLN A 81 4.48 5.40 -26.14
N LEU A 82 3.45 4.55 -26.22
CA LEU A 82 2.61 4.43 -27.42
C LEU A 82 1.48 5.46 -27.45
N LEU A 83 1.21 6.13 -26.33
CA LEU A 83 0.17 7.15 -26.27
C LEU A 83 0.70 8.44 -26.91
N PRO A 84 -0.10 9.11 -27.77
CA PRO A 84 0.29 10.41 -28.30
C PRO A 84 0.42 11.42 -27.14
N GLU A 85 1.42 12.30 -27.24
CA GLU A 85 1.57 13.46 -26.35
C GLU A 85 0.25 14.26 -26.37
N MET A 86 -0.35 14.45 -25.19
CA MET A 86 -1.54 15.29 -25.00
C MET A 86 -1.15 16.75 -24.81
#